data_AF-A0A7S7AX89-F1
#
_entry.id   AF-A0A7S7AX89-F1
#
_cell.length_a   1.000
_cell.length_b   1.000
_cell.length_c   1.000
_cell.angle_alpha   90.00
_cell.angle_beta   90.00
_cell.angle_gamma   90.00
#
_symmetry.space_group_name_H-M   'P 1'
#
loop_
_entity.id
_entity.type
_entity.pdbx_description
1 polymer ?
#
loop_
_entity_poly.entity_id
_entity_poly.type
_entity_poly.pdbx_seq_one_letter_code
_entity_poly.pdbx_strand_id
1 'polypeptide(L)'
;MNSMEKFYSDANRLIKTCEQTEFYEELSSLFCRAAASYDKRITVLAKDFADYGFTIYGNDKQPKEDAVEWFYKIFSLLAGSFETDMDFSDEDWEQINLIVSAEAGETDMDLLNTVMAVMVERKKI
;
A
#
# COMPACT_ATOMS: atom_id res chain seq x y z
N MET A 1 -0.89 -7.40 18.83
CA MET A 1 -1.20 -7.19 17.42
C MET A 1 -0.49 -5.92 16.99
N ASN A 2 0.45 -6.02 16.05
CA ASN A 2 1.12 -4.84 15.48
C ASN A 2 0.14 -4.09 14.55
N SER A 3 0.46 -2.86 14.14
CA SER A 3 -0.44 -2.03 13.33
C SER A 3 -0.81 -2.64 11.97
N MET A 4 0.10 -3.42 11.37
CA MET A 4 -0.11 -4.07 10.08
C MET A 4 -1.02 -5.30 10.20
N GLU A 5 -0.82 -6.14 11.22
CA GLU A 5 -1.72 -7.26 11.55
C GLU A 5 -3.14 -6.75 11.84
N LYS A 6 -3.25 -5.60 12.54
CA LYS A 6 -4.54 -4.96 12.78
C LYS A 6 -5.19 -4.52 11.47
N PHE A 7 -4.45 -3.81 10.62
CA PHE A 7 -4.92 -3.39 9.30
C PHE A 7 -5.41 -4.59 8.50
N TYR A 8 -4.61 -5.65 8.41
CA TYR A 8 -4.94 -6.85 7.64
C TYR A 8 -6.18 -7.56 8.19
N SER A 9 -6.32 -7.66 9.53
CA SER A 9 -7.52 -8.21 10.16
C SER A 9 -8.77 -7.36 9.88
N ASP A 10 -8.66 -6.04 9.96
CA ASP A 10 -9.77 -5.12 9.70
C ASP A 10 -10.16 -5.15 8.21
N ALA A 11 -9.20 -5.22 7.30
CA ALA A 11 -9.42 -5.34 5.86
C ALA A 11 -10.09 -6.67 5.49
N ASN A 12 -9.65 -7.79 6.07
CA ASN A 12 -10.32 -9.09 5.92
C ASN A 12 -11.76 -9.10 6.47
N ARG A 13 -12.04 -8.27 7.48
CA ARG A 13 -13.42 -8.07 7.94
C ARG A 13 -14.25 -7.33 6.90
N LEU A 14 -13.70 -6.29 6.26
CA LEU A 14 -14.39 -5.56 5.19
C LEU A 14 -14.80 -6.47 4.02
N ILE A 15 -13.96 -7.45 3.66
CA ILE A 15 -14.31 -8.43 2.61
C ILE A 15 -15.68 -9.09 2.90
N LYS A 16 -15.92 -9.44 4.17
CA LYS A 16 -17.10 -10.17 4.63
C LYS A 16 -18.32 -9.29 4.90
N THR A 17 -18.10 -8.00 5.20
CA THR A 17 -19.15 -7.11 5.71
C THR A 17 -19.57 -6.02 4.74
N CYS A 18 -18.70 -5.62 3.80
CA CYS A 18 -19.00 -4.55 2.85
C CYS A 18 -19.47 -5.11 1.52
N GLU A 19 -20.43 -4.41 0.92
CA GLU A 19 -20.81 -4.63 -0.47
C GLU A 19 -19.65 -4.31 -1.40
N GLN A 20 -19.65 -4.95 -2.56
CA GLN A 20 -18.59 -4.83 -3.56
C GLN A 20 -18.34 -3.36 -3.98
N THR A 21 -19.41 -2.59 -4.16
CA THR A 21 -19.36 -1.19 -4.61
C THR A 21 -18.77 -0.21 -3.59
N GLU A 22 -18.78 -0.56 -2.30
CA GLU A 22 -18.29 0.30 -1.21
C GLU A 22 -16.92 -0.17 -0.69
N PHE A 23 -16.58 -1.43 -0.95
CA PHE A 23 -15.41 -2.09 -0.37
C PHE A 23 -14.10 -1.36 -0.67
N TYR A 24 -13.88 -0.92 -1.90
CA TYR A 24 -12.60 -0.32 -2.28
C TYR A 24 -12.39 1.06 -1.70
N GLU A 25 -13.44 1.87 -1.60
CA GLU A 25 -13.38 3.17 -0.93
C GLU A 25 -13.10 3.00 0.57
N GLU A 26 -13.78 2.04 1.21
CA GLU A 26 -13.56 1.71 2.62
C GLU A 26 -12.16 1.13 2.88
N LEU A 27 -11.62 0.31 1.97
CA LEU A 27 -10.28 -0.26 2.06
C LEU A 27 -9.21 0.83 1.93
N SER A 28 -9.32 1.71 0.92
CA SER A 28 -8.41 2.86 0.74
C SER A 28 -8.44 3.78 1.96
N SER A 29 -9.63 4.08 2.49
CA SER A 29 -9.80 4.88 3.72
C SER A 29 -9.21 4.20 4.96
N LEU A 30 -9.40 2.88 5.10
CA LEU A 30 -8.80 2.09 6.18
C LEU A 30 -7.27 2.12 6.09
N PHE A 31 -6.70 1.91 4.91
CA PHE A 31 -5.26 1.93 4.67
C PHE A 31 -4.66 3.29 5.03
N CYS A 32 -5.20 4.39 4.51
CA CYS A 32 -4.73 5.74 4.82
C CYS A 32 -4.76 6.05 6.32
N ARG A 33 -5.84 5.64 7.02
CA ARG A 33 -5.94 5.81 8.48
C ARG A 33 -4.91 4.97 9.24
N ALA A 34 -4.69 3.73 8.81
CA ALA A 34 -3.72 2.83 9.43
C ALA A 34 -2.30 3.36 9.23
N ALA A 35 -1.96 3.80 8.03
CA ALA A 35 -0.66 4.39 7.68
C ALA A 35 -0.37 5.65 8.51
N ALA A 36 -1.31 6.60 8.54
CA ALA A 36 -1.17 7.84 9.33
C ALA A 36 -1.07 7.59 10.85
N SER A 37 -1.67 6.51 11.35
CA SER A 37 -1.57 6.11 12.75
C SER A 37 -0.24 5.42 13.08
N TYR A 38 0.37 4.76 12.10
CA TYR A 38 1.65 4.07 12.25
C TYR A 38 2.81 5.06 12.22
N ASP A 39 2.90 5.88 11.17
CA ASP A 39 3.93 6.91 11.03
C ASP A 39 3.38 8.05 10.18
N LYS A 40 3.46 9.29 10.68
CA LYS A 40 2.97 10.44 9.92
C LYS A 40 3.76 10.66 8.63
N ARG A 41 5.03 10.25 8.60
CA ARG A 41 5.93 10.43 7.44
C ARG A 41 5.45 9.67 6.21
N ILE A 42 4.77 8.54 6.39
CA ILE A 42 4.29 7.71 5.27
C ILE A 42 2.94 8.19 4.69
N THR A 43 2.31 9.21 5.30
CA THR A 43 0.92 9.59 4.97
C THR A 43 0.76 10.10 3.54
N VAL A 44 1.75 10.82 2.99
CA VAL A 44 1.68 11.37 1.62
C VAL A 44 1.66 10.21 0.63
N LEU A 45 2.71 9.39 0.63
CA LEU A 45 2.79 8.19 -0.19
C LEU A 45 1.60 7.24 0.00
N ALA A 46 1.12 7.05 1.22
CA ALA A 46 -0.04 6.20 1.46
C ALA A 46 -1.31 6.71 0.75
N LYS A 47 -1.49 8.03 0.61
CA LYS A 47 -2.62 8.56 -0.15
C LYS A 47 -2.46 8.31 -1.64
N ASP A 48 -1.27 8.55 -2.19
CA ASP A 48 -1.03 8.32 -3.62
C ASP A 48 -1.17 6.85 -3.99
N PHE A 49 -0.73 5.94 -3.11
CA PHE A 49 -0.97 4.51 -3.26
C PHE A 49 -2.44 4.12 -3.10
N ALA A 50 -3.20 4.80 -2.23
CA ALA A 50 -4.63 4.56 -2.10
C ALA A 50 -5.40 4.96 -3.35
N ASP A 51 -5.02 6.08 -3.96
CA ASP A 51 -5.57 6.54 -5.23
C ASP A 51 -5.22 5.56 -6.35
N TYR A 52 -3.96 5.17 -6.48
CA TYR A 52 -3.55 4.17 -7.47
C TYR A 52 -4.25 2.82 -7.27
N GLY A 53 -4.28 2.29 -6.04
CA GLY A 53 -4.99 1.07 -5.70
C GLY A 53 -6.47 1.13 -6.08
N PHE A 54 -7.13 2.27 -5.86
CA PHE A 54 -8.51 2.48 -6.28
C PHE A 54 -8.66 2.47 -7.81
N THR A 55 -7.69 2.97 -8.59
CA THR A 55 -7.78 2.93 -10.06
C THR A 55 -7.73 1.52 -10.63
N ILE A 56 -6.90 0.64 -10.05
CA ILE A 56 -6.69 -0.72 -10.54
C ILE A 56 -7.72 -1.72 -9.98
N TYR A 57 -8.19 -1.52 -8.74
CA TYR A 57 -9.14 -2.42 -8.07
C TYR A 57 -10.59 -1.88 -8.04
N GLY A 58 -10.80 -0.57 -7.95
CA GLY A 58 -12.07 0.12 -7.61
C GLY A 58 -13.24 0.00 -8.60
N ASN A 59 -13.12 -0.81 -9.65
CA ASN A 59 -14.17 -1.04 -10.65
C ASN A 59 -14.60 -2.51 -10.72
N ASP A 60 -14.50 -3.25 -9.61
CA ASP A 60 -14.83 -4.69 -9.53
C ASP A 60 -14.07 -5.57 -10.52
N LYS A 61 -12.92 -5.07 -11.00
CA LYS A 61 -12.12 -5.73 -12.02
C LYS A 61 -11.36 -6.94 -11.46
N GLN A 62 -11.23 -7.03 -10.15
CA GLN A 62 -10.36 -7.97 -9.44
C GLN A 62 -11.02 -8.46 -8.14
N PRO A 63 -10.57 -9.61 -7.59
CA PRO A 63 -10.97 -10.08 -6.26
C PRO A 63 -10.66 -9.08 -5.13
N LYS A 64 -11.51 -9.04 -4.10
CA LYS A 64 -11.30 -8.19 -2.92
C LYS A 64 -10.03 -8.57 -2.16
N GLU A 65 -9.76 -9.87 -2.09
CA GLU A 65 -8.58 -10.46 -1.46
C GLU A 65 -7.30 -9.91 -2.08
N ASP A 66 -7.23 -9.83 -3.41
CA ASP A 66 -6.05 -9.32 -4.11
C ASP A 66 -5.79 -7.84 -3.78
N ALA A 67 -6.85 -7.04 -3.63
CA ALA A 67 -6.72 -5.65 -3.18
C ALA A 67 -6.19 -5.56 -1.75
N VAL A 68 -6.71 -6.39 -0.83
CA VAL A 68 -6.22 -6.43 0.57
C VAL A 68 -4.75 -6.81 0.62
N GLU A 69 -4.34 -7.85 -0.11
CA GLU A 69 -2.94 -8.28 -0.19
C GLU A 69 -2.04 -7.17 -0.75
N TRP A 70 -2.49 -6.49 -1.81
CA TRP A 70 -1.75 -5.39 -2.41
C TRP A 70 -1.53 -4.25 -1.40
N PHE A 71 -2.60 -3.79 -0.73
CA PHE A 71 -2.48 -2.74 0.29
C PHE A 71 -1.63 -3.16 1.49
N TYR A 72 -1.69 -4.44 1.89
CA TYR A 72 -0.85 -4.97 2.97
C TYR A 72 0.63 -4.95 2.60
N LYS A 73 0.97 -5.35 1.36
CA LYS A 73 2.34 -5.27 0.84
C LYS A 73 2.83 -3.83 0.74
N ILE A 74 2.01 -2.89 0.27
CA ILE A 74 2.37 -1.45 0.23
C ILE A 74 2.61 -0.93 1.65
N PHE A 75 1.75 -1.28 2.61
CA PHE A 75 1.97 -0.87 3.99
C PHE A 75 3.29 -1.44 4.53
N SER A 76 3.57 -2.71 4.25
CA SER A 76 4.82 -3.35 4.65
C SER A 76 6.04 -2.69 4.02
N LEU A 77 5.94 -2.25 2.75
CA LEU A 77 6.99 -1.49 2.06
C LEU A 77 7.25 -0.14 2.75
N LEU A 78 6.20 0.64 3.00
CA LEU A 78 6.30 1.95 3.66
C LEU A 78 6.77 1.85 5.11
N ALA A 79 6.42 0.76 5.79
CA ALA A 79 6.80 0.49 7.18
C ALA A 79 8.19 -0.15 7.32
N GLY A 80 8.92 -0.36 6.22
CA GLY A 80 10.22 -1.04 6.23
C GLY A 80 10.16 -2.48 6.72
N SER A 81 8.99 -3.12 6.60
CA SER A 81 8.70 -4.49 7.01
C SER A 81 8.40 -5.39 5.81
N PHE A 82 8.90 -5.03 4.63
CA PHE A 82 8.68 -5.77 3.39
C PHE A 82 9.50 -7.07 3.40
N GLU A 83 8.83 -8.21 3.46
CA GLU A 83 9.48 -9.51 3.61
C GLU A 83 9.98 -10.09 2.28
N THR A 84 10.87 -11.08 2.33
CA THR A 84 11.52 -11.65 1.13
C THR A 84 10.56 -12.35 0.18
N ASP A 85 9.48 -12.93 0.71
CA ASP A 85 8.42 -13.62 -0.02
C ASP A 85 7.31 -12.67 -0.51
N MET A 86 7.32 -11.40 -0.07
CA MET A 86 6.49 -10.35 -0.64
C MET A 86 7.10 -9.86 -1.96
N ASP A 87 6.22 -9.68 -2.94
CA ASP A 87 6.56 -9.07 -4.23
C ASP A 87 5.31 -8.44 -4.86
N PHE A 88 5.55 -7.53 -5.79
CA PHE A 88 4.53 -6.93 -6.66
C PHE A 88 4.73 -7.37 -8.11
N SER A 89 3.71 -7.15 -8.95
CA SER A 89 3.89 -7.35 -10.39
C SER A 89 4.88 -6.34 -10.97
N ASP A 90 5.38 -6.60 -12.19
CA ASP A 90 6.28 -5.63 -12.85
C ASP A 90 5.57 -4.29 -13.12
N GLU A 91 4.28 -4.32 -13.48
CA GLU A 91 3.47 -3.11 -13.69
C GLU A 91 3.29 -2.32 -12.38
N ASP A 92 3.01 -3.00 -11.27
CA ASP A 92 2.93 -2.36 -9.96
C ASP A 92 4.27 -1.74 -9.57
N TRP A 93 5.39 -2.41 -9.81
CA TRP A 93 6.72 -1.88 -9.49
C TRP A 93 7.06 -0.62 -10.29
N GLU A 94 6.68 -0.57 -11.57
CA GLU A 94 6.81 0.64 -12.38
C GLU A 94 6.00 1.81 -11.78
N GLN A 95 4.76 1.55 -11.36
CA GLN A 95 3.91 2.57 -10.74
C GLN A 95 4.42 2.99 -9.35
N ILE A 96 4.90 2.05 -8.54
CA ILE A 96 5.56 2.34 -7.26
C ILE A 96 6.75 3.26 -7.49
N ASN A 97 7.60 2.98 -8.49
CA ASN A 97 8.74 3.82 -8.81
C ASN A 97 8.30 5.24 -9.22
N LEU A 98 7.25 5.36 -10.03
CA LEU A 98 6.71 6.64 -10.47
C LEU A 98 6.19 7.47 -9.29
N ILE A 99 5.38 6.87 -8.42
CA ILE A 99 4.81 7.53 -7.23
C ILE A 99 5.93 7.99 -6.29
N VAL A 100 6.86 7.09 -5.95
CA VAL A 100 7.97 7.39 -5.05
C VAL A 100 8.87 8.48 -5.64
N SER A 101 9.13 8.45 -6.95
CA SER A 101 9.93 9.46 -7.63
C SER A 101 9.24 10.83 -7.69
N ALA A 102 7.92 10.87 -7.88
CA ALA A 102 7.15 12.10 -7.90
C ALA A 102 7.18 12.80 -6.53
N GLU A 103 7.07 12.02 -5.45
CA GLU A 103 7.04 12.52 -4.09
C GLU A 103 8.41 12.68 -3.43
N ALA A 104 9.51 12.32 -4.12
CA ALA A 104 10.86 12.31 -3.55
C ALA A 104 11.31 13.67 -2.99
N GLY A 105 10.79 14.77 -3.51
CA GLY A 105 11.09 16.13 -3.03
C GLY A 105 10.39 16.50 -1.72
N GLU A 106 9.30 15.83 -1.38
CA GLU A 106 8.46 16.10 -0.20
C GLU A 106 8.52 14.97 0.85
N THR A 107 8.95 13.80 0.43
CA THR A 107 9.08 12.60 1.26
C THR A 107 10.29 12.67 2.19
N ASP A 108 10.10 12.19 3.43
CA ASP A 108 11.18 12.04 4.41
C ASP A 108 12.32 11.15 3.86
N MET A 109 13.58 11.60 3.99
CA MET A 109 14.72 10.87 3.39
C MET A 109 14.89 9.46 3.95
N ASP A 110 14.60 9.22 5.22
CA ASP A 110 14.73 7.88 5.81
C ASP A 110 13.68 6.93 5.23
N LEU A 111 12.46 7.43 5.02
CA LEU A 111 11.40 6.69 4.34
C LEU A 111 11.77 6.41 2.88
N LEU A 112 12.26 7.42 2.15
CA LEU A 112 12.70 7.25 0.77
C LEU A 112 13.81 6.20 0.66
N ASN A 113 14.83 6.27 1.54
CA ASN A 113 15.91 5.28 1.58
C ASN A 113 15.40 3.88 1.88
N THR A 114 14.42 3.75 2.78
CA THR A 114 13.80 2.46 3.13
C THR A 114 13.13 1.82 1.92
N VAL A 115 12.32 2.58 1.20
CA VAL A 115 11.62 2.09 0.00
C VAL A 115 12.61 1.80 -1.13
N MET A 116 13.55 2.71 -1.39
CA MET A 116 14.55 2.57 -2.44
C MET A 116 15.47 1.38 -2.22
N ALA A 117 15.84 1.06 -0.97
CA ALA A 117 16.63 -0.12 -0.65
C ALA A 117 15.94 -1.41 -1.13
N VAL A 118 14.64 -1.54 -0.85
CA VAL A 118 13.84 -2.68 -1.34
C VAL A 118 13.80 -2.69 -2.87
N MET A 119 13.57 -1.55 -3.51
CA MET A 119 13.51 -1.47 -4.98
C MET A 119 14.82 -1.90 -5.65
N VAL A 120 15.97 -1.52 -5.08
CA VAL A 120 17.30 -1.96 -5.56
C VAL A 120 17.48 -3.46 -5.35
N GLU A 121 17.14 -4.00 -4.17
CA GLU A 121 17.23 -5.44 -3.91
C GLU A 121 16.38 -6.26 -4.90
N ARG A 122 15.22 -5.73 -5.29
CA ARG A 122 14.31 -6.33 -6.27
C ARG A 122 14.67 -6.03 -7.72
N LYS A 123 15.75 -5.26 -7.98
CA LYS A 123 16.22 -4.85 -9.31
C LYS A 123 15.15 -4.10 -10.13
N LYS A 124 14.39 -3.24 -9.45
CA LYS A 124 13.30 -2.44 -10.05
C LYS A 124 13.75 -1.03 -10.42
N ILE A 125 14.98 -0.67 -10.05
CA ILE A 125 15.72 0.53 -10.44
C ILE A 125 17.21 0.21 -10.61
#